data_AF-A0A965S1T2-F1
#
_entry.id   AF-A0A965S1T2-F1
#
_cell.length_a   1.000
_cell.length_b   1.000
_cell.length_c   1.000
_cell.angle_alpha   90.00
_cell.angle_beta   90.00
_cell.angle_gamma   90.00
#
_symmetry.space_group_name_H-M   'P 1'
#
loop_
_entity.id
_entity.type
_entity.pdbx_description
1 polymer ?
#
loop_
_entity_poly.entity_id
_entity_poly.type
_entity_poly.pdbx_seq_one_letter_code
_entity_poly.pdbx_strand_id
1 'polypeptide(L)'
;MSADAFSKLKNAVEQKPFSDTRMSTAKIATKNNCLSTNQIFEICKLFSMDDDKLKYAQFAYDFCSDKANYYTISEVFAFSTTQEKFNTFLDAK
;
A
#
# COMPACT_ATOMS: atom_id res chain seq x y z
N MET A 1 1.90 1.07 -14.43
CA MET A 1 0.85 2.07 -14.75
C MET A 1 1.50 3.43 -15.04
N SER A 2 0.95 4.26 -15.94
CA SER A 2 1.45 5.62 -16.22
C SER A 2 1.29 6.57 -15.02
N ALA A 3 2.13 7.60 -14.93
CA ALA A 3 2.12 8.57 -13.83
C ALA A 3 0.76 9.27 -13.65
N ASP A 4 0.14 9.73 -14.75
CA ASP A 4 -1.18 10.38 -14.71
C ASP A 4 -2.31 9.46 -14.21
N ALA A 5 -2.28 8.19 -14.62
CA ALA A 5 -3.27 7.22 -14.18
C ALA A 5 -3.14 6.92 -12.68
N PHE A 6 -1.90 6.87 -12.18
CA PHE A 6 -1.64 6.75 -10.74
C PHE A 6 -2.14 7.95 -9.95
N SER A 7 -1.82 9.16 -10.40
CA SER A 7 -2.25 10.39 -9.71
C SER A 7 -3.77 10.49 -9.61
N LYS A 8 -4.51 10.14 -10.68
CA LYS A 8 -5.98 10.10 -10.65
C LYS A 8 -6.52 9.07 -9.65
N LEU A 9 -5.92 7.89 -9.61
CA LEU A 9 -6.28 6.82 -8.68
C LEU A 9 -5.98 7.22 -7.23
N LYS A 10 -4.80 7.77 -6.96
CA LYS A 10 -4.39 8.26 -5.64
C LYS A 10 -5.39 9.30 -5.13
N ASN A 11 -5.73 10.28 -5.96
CA ASN A 11 -6.75 11.28 -5.64
C ASN A 11 -8.12 10.64 -5.38
N ALA A 12 -8.53 9.64 -6.17
CA ALA A 12 -9.80 8.95 -5.97
C ALA A 12 -9.88 8.19 -4.64
N VAL A 13 -8.74 7.66 -4.15
CA VAL A 13 -8.64 7.03 -2.82
C VAL A 13 -8.66 8.10 -1.73
N GLU A 14 -7.83 9.14 -1.84
CA GLU A 14 -7.70 10.20 -0.83
C GLU A 14 -9.01 10.94 -0.57
N GLN A 15 -9.79 11.21 -1.62
CA GLN A 15 -11.07 11.93 -1.54
C GLN A 15 -12.19 11.13 -0.85
N LYS A 16 -12.00 9.84 -0.54
CA LYS A 16 -13.03 9.08 0.18
C LYS A 16 -13.00 9.46 1.67
N PRO A 17 -14.14 9.82 2.29
CA PRO A 17 -14.16 10.24 3.69
C PRO A 17 -14.00 9.07 4.67
N PHE A 18 -14.39 7.85 4.28
CA PHE A 18 -14.37 6.67 5.14
C PHE A 18 -13.18 5.74 4.83
N SER A 19 -12.48 5.30 5.87
CA SER A 19 -11.31 4.41 5.80
C SER A 19 -11.63 3.09 5.07
N ASP A 20 -12.78 2.48 5.32
CA ASP A 20 -13.21 1.25 4.62
C ASP A 20 -13.38 1.45 3.11
N THR A 21 -13.93 2.60 2.71
CA THR A 21 -14.09 2.92 1.28
C THR A 21 -12.74 3.21 0.63
N ARG A 22 -11.80 3.86 1.35
CA ARG A 22 -10.41 4.02 0.90
C ARG A 22 -9.75 2.68 0.67
N MET A 23 -9.82 1.79 1.67
CA MET A 23 -9.24 0.44 1.61
C MET A 23 -9.78 -0.36 0.44
N SER A 24 -11.11 -0.39 0.26
CA SER A 24 -11.74 -1.12 -0.85
C SER A 24 -11.30 -0.56 -2.21
N THR A 25 -11.29 0.76 -2.36
CA THR A 25 -10.87 1.43 -3.61
C THR A 25 -9.39 1.15 -3.90
N ALA A 26 -8.53 1.27 -2.90
CA ALA A 26 -7.10 0.99 -3.00
C ALA A 26 -6.84 -0.48 -3.41
N LYS A 27 -7.56 -1.44 -2.82
CA LYS A 27 -7.43 -2.86 -3.18
C LYS A 27 -7.89 -3.14 -4.61
N ILE A 28 -9.01 -2.58 -5.05
CA ILE A 28 -9.50 -2.71 -6.43
C ILE A 28 -8.49 -2.12 -7.41
N ALA A 29 -7.95 -0.94 -7.08
CA ALA A 29 -6.91 -0.28 -7.85
C ALA A 29 -5.66 -1.15 -8.01
N THR A 30 -5.14 -1.72 -6.91
CA THR A 30 -3.98 -2.61 -6.94
C THR A 30 -4.26 -3.90 -7.70
N LYS A 31 -5.43 -4.52 -7.49
CA LYS A 31 -5.73 -5.81 -8.14
C LYS A 31 -5.82 -5.70 -9.67
N ASN A 32 -6.31 -4.57 -10.17
CA ASN A 32 -6.49 -4.34 -11.60
C ASN A 32 -5.26 -3.70 -12.28
N ASN A 33 -4.20 -3.37 -11.53
CA ASN A 33 -3.02 -2.69 -12.07
C ASN A 33 -1.72 -3.26 -11.52
N CYS A 34 -0.71 -3.35 -12.38
CA CYS A 34 0.66 -3.61 -11.97
C CYS A 34 1.25 -2.34 -11.33
N LEU A 35 1.20 -2.28 -9.99
CA LEU A 35 1.76 -1.19 -9.20
C LEU A 35 3.22 -1.49 -8.82
N SER A 36 4.06 -0.45 -8.87
CA SER A 36 5.42 -0.51 -8.31
C SER A 36 5.40 -0.34 -6.79
N THR A 37 6.48 -0.74 -6.13
CA THR A 37 6.65 -0.55 -4.69
C THR A 37 6.43 0.91 -4.26
N ASN A 38 6.99 1.87 -5.00
CA ASN A 38 6.79 3.30 -4.72
C ASN A 38 5.31 3.73 -4.83
N GLN A 39 4.57 3.17 -5.77
CA GLN A 39 3.14 3.47 -5.91
C GLN A 39 2.33 2.92 -4.73
N ILE A 40 2.66 1.70 -4.30
CA ILE A 40 2.04 1.08 -3.13
C ILE A 40 2.38 1.87 -1.86
N PHE A 41 3.64 2.29 -1.71
CA PHE A 41 4.09 3.14 -0.61
C PHE A 41 3.29 4.45 -0.51
N GLU A 42 3.08 5.11 -1.65
CA GLU A 42 2.28 6.34 -1.70
C GLU A 42 0.80 6.11 -1.36
N ILE A 43 0.24 4.93 -1.68
CA ILE A 43 -1.12 4.57 -1.25
C ILE A 43 -1.16 4.23 0.24
N CYS A 44 -0.15 3.53 0.79
CA CYS A 44 -0.03 3.28 2.22
C CYS A 44 -0.07 4.60 3.02
N LYS A 45 0.59 5.66 2.55
CA LYS A 45 0.58 6.97 3.20
C LYS A 45 -0.81 7.63 3.30
N LEU A 46 -1.78 7.21 2.50
CA LEU A 46 -3.16 7.72 2.56
C LEU A 46 -3.93 7.20 3.78
N PHE A 47 -3.42 6.17 4.45
CA PHE A 47 -4.00 5.61 5.66
C PHE A 47 -3.33 6.24 6.89
N SER A 48 -4.16 6.68 7.84
CA SER A 48 -3.69 7.30 9.08
C SER A 48 -3.20 6.27 10.10
N MET A 49 -3.83 5.09 10.13
CA MET A 49 -3.52 4.03 11.10
C MET A 49 -2.51 3.05 10.55
N ASP A 50 -1.49 2.72 11.34
CA ASP A 50 -0.47 1.74 10.96
C ASP A 50 -1.04 0.34 10.68
N ASP A 51 -2.09 -0.06 11.41
CA ASP A 51 -2.80 -1.32 11.16
C ASP A 51 -3.44 -1.36 9.77
N ASP A 52 -4.05 -0.25 9.32
CA ASP A 52 -4.60 -0.13 7.97
C ASP A 52 -3.50 -0.16 6.91
N LYS A 53 -2.41 0.59 7.13
CA LYS A 53 -1.24 0.55 6.25
C LYS A 53 -0.72 -0.88 6.09
N LEU A 54 -0.59 -1.61 7.20
CA LEU A 54 -0.06 -2.98 7.22
C LEU A 54 -0.98 -3.92 6.46
N LYS A 55 -2.29 -3.83 6.72
CA LYS A 55 -3.32 -4.64 6.05
C LYS A 55 -3.33 -4.41 4.53
N TYR A 56 -3.14 -3.16 4.10
CA TYR A 56 -3.05 -2.84 2.68
C TYR A 56 -1.71 -3.32 2.08
N ALA A 57 -0.58 -3.08 2.74
CA ALA A 57 0.74 -3.50 2.28
C ALA A 57 0.83 -5.03 2.12
N GLN A 58 0.37 -5.80 3.10
CA GLN A 58 0.33 -7.27 2.99
C GLN A 58 -0.50 -7.74 1.78
N PHE A 59 -1.66 -7.12 1.55
CA PHE A 59 -2.48 -7.41 0.38
C PHE A 59 -1.80 -7.03 -0.93
N ALA A 60 -1.16 -5.85 -0.98
CA ALA A 60 -0.58 -5.31 -2.19
C ALA A 60 0.73 -6.03 -2.60
N TYR A 61 1.38 -6.76 -1.69
CA TYR A 61 2.59 -7.52 -1.95
C TYR A 61 2.42 -8.49 -3.12
N ASP A 62 1.34 -9.27 -3.12
CA ASP A 62 1.09 -10.29 -4.15
C ASP A 62 0.88 -9.67 -5.55
N PHE A 63 0.47 -8.39 -5.62
CA PHE A 63 0.21 -7.65 -6.86
C PHE A 63 1.32 -6.64 -7.21
N CYS A 64 2.40 -6.61 -6.43
CA CYS A 64 3.52 -5.73 -6.71
C CYS A 64 4.38 -6.25 -7.86
N SER A 65 4.73 -5.36 -8.78
CA SER A 65 5.60 -5.69 -9.92
C SER A 65 7.08 -5.76 -9.54
N ASP A 66 7.49 -5.11 -8.44
CA ASP A 66 8.90 -4.90 -8.08
C ASP A 66 9.14 -5.30 -6.61
N LYS A 67 8.89 -6.58 -6.31
CA LYS A 67 9.00 -7.14 -4.96
C LYS A 67 10.41 -7.03 -4.35
N ALA A 68 11.44 -6.94 -5.20
CA ALA A 68 12.83 -6.78 -4.76
C ALA A 68 13.03 -5.55 -3.88
N ASN A 69 12.27 -4.47 -4.13
CA ASN A 69 12.36 -3.24 -3.35
C ASN A 69 11.28 -3.11 -2.26
N TYR A 70 10.43 -4.13 -2.08
CA TYR A 70 9.23 -4.02 -1.25
C TYR A 70 9.51 -3.77 0.24
N TYR A 71 10.71 -4.11 0.70
CA TYR A 71 11.19 -3.81 2.05
C TYR A 71 11.13 -2.31 2.38
N THR A 72 11.22 -1.40 1.40
CA THR A 72 11.14 0.06 1.65
C THR A 72 9.78 0.50 2.19
N ILE A 73 8.74 -0.32 2.02
CA ILE A 73 7.42 -0.02 2.59
C ILE A 73 7.45 0.02 4.11
N SER A 74 8.41 -0.62 4.77
CA SER A 74 8.55 -0.54 6.24
C SER A 74 8.64 0.91 6.74
N GLU A 75 9.18 1.83 5.94
CA GLU A 75 9.33 3.25 6.30
C GLU A 75 7.99 4.01 6.41
N VAL A 76 6.89 3.44 5.91
CA VAL A 76 5.56 4.08 6.00
C VAL A 76 4.92 3.93 7.38
N PHE A 77 5.40 2.97 8.16
CA PHE A 77 4.89 2.66 9.49
C PHE A 77 5.54 3.57 10.53
N ALA A 78 4.71 4.19 11.36
CA ALA A 78 5.16 5.03 12.46
C ALA A 78 5.67 4.21 13.65
N PHE A 79 5.15 3.00 13.85
CA PHE A 79 5.51 2.16 15.00
C PHE A 79 6.45 1.03 14.60
N SER A 80 7.54 0.86 15.35
CA SER A 80 8.51 -0.22 15.16
C SER A 80 7.87 -1.60 15.22
N THR A 81 6.86 -1.79 16.09
CA THR A 81 6.12 -3.05 16.19
C THR A 81 5.38 -3.42 14.90
N THR A 82 4.86 -2.42 14.16
CA THR A 82 4.24 -2.64 12.85
C THR A 82 5.29 -2.95 11.79
N GLN A 83 6.45 -2.29 11.85
CA GLN A 83 7.59 -2.56 10.97
C GLN A 83 8.08 -4.00 11.14
N GLU A 84 8.24 -4.46 12.37
CA GLU A 84 8.63 -5.85 12.67
C GLU A 84 7.60 -6.84 12.13
N LYS A 85 6.30 -6.62 12.35
CA LYS A 85 5.23 -7.47 11.79
C LYS A 85 5.29 -7.53 10.26
N PHE A 86 5.58 -6.41 9.60
CA PHE A 86 5.72 -6.35 8.16
C PHE A 86 6.95 -7.11 7.67
N ASN A 87 8.11 -6.92 8.33
CA ASN A 87 9.34 -7.62 7.99
C ASN A 87 9.20 -9.14 8.17
N THR A 88 8.58 -9.58 9.26
CA THR A 88 8.25 -11.01 9.47
C THR A 88 7.33 -11.54 8.38
N PHE A 89 6.38 -10.74 7.88
CA PHE A 89 5.55 -11.13 6.76
C PHE A 89 6.37 -11.29 5.46
N LEU A 90 7.35 -10.42 5.21
CA LEU A 90 8.22 -10.52 4.03
C LEU A 90 9.17 -11.73 4.11
N ASP A 91 9.71 -12.03 5.29
CA ASP A 91 10.57 -13.20 5.52
C ASP A 91 9.82 -14.52 5.27
N ALA A 92 8.51 -14.54 5.56
CA ALA A 92 7.65 -15.71 5.36
C ALA A 92 7.19 -15.93 3.90
N LYS A 93 7.54 -15.05 2.96
CA LYS A 93 7.04 -15.05 1.56
C LYS A 93 8.12 -15.44 0.55
#